data_AF-A0AA37AH49-F1
#
_entry.id   AF-A0AA37AH49-F1
#
_cell.length_a   1.000
_cell.length_b   1.000
_cell.length_c   1.000
_cell.angle_alpha   90.00
_cell.angle_beta   90.00
_cell.angle_gamma   90.00
#
_symmetry.space_group_name_H-M   'P 1'
#
loop_
_entity.id
_entity.type
_entity.pdbx_description
1 polymer ?
#
loop_
_entity_poly.entity_id
_entity_poly.type
_entity_poly.pdbx_seq_one_letter_code
_entity_poly.pdbx_strand_id
1 'polypeptide(L)'
;MGRIAITRETIKAQTVTAMKKMGTFAPEYEPIIEIYAGLREQYYRLNAEYADGKSYHYATPTADGGAKKSPLSMTIESLRKDILLYSDRLMLNPKARADAGKGKPKKSRLAEALKDGP
;
A
#
# COMPACT_ATOMS: atom_id res chain seq x y z
N MET A 1 -9.38 -22.73 7.39
CA MET A 1 -9.09 -21.90 6.20
C MET A 1 -7.61 -22.06 5.87
N GLY A 2 -7.27 -22.57 4.69
CA GLY A 2 -5.87 -22.72 4.28
C GLY A 2 -5.17 -21.35 4.20
N ARG A 3 -3.88 -21.30 4.53
CA ARG A 3 -3.09 -20.06 4.36
C ARG A 3 -3.14 -19.67 2.88
N ILE A 4 -3.57 -18.46 2.62
CA ILE A 4 -3.57 -17.86 1.28
C ILE A 4 -2.13 -17.86 0.77
N ALA A 5 -1.92 -18.34 -0.46
CA ALA A 5 -0.61 -18.30 -1.09
C ALA A 5 -0.12 -16.86 -1.18
N ILE A 6 1.10 -16.60 -0.71
CA ILE A 6 1.71 -15.25 -0.71
C ILE A 6 2.44 -14.94 -2.02
N THR A 7 2.12 -15.64 -3.11
CA THR A 7 2.76 -15.41 -4.40
C THR A 7 2.34 -14.06 -4.97
N ARG A 8 3.22 -13.47 -5.77
CA ARG A 8 2.96 -12.21 -6.45
C ARG A 8 1.66 -12.24 -7.25
N GLU A 9 1.41 -13.31 -8.00
CA GLU A 9 0.24 -13.47 -8.87
C GLU A 9 -1.05 -13.49 -8.03
N THR A 10 -1.03 -14.21 -6.90
CA THR A 10 -2.16 -14.27 -5.98
C THR A 10 -2.47 -12.90 -5.39
N ILE A 11 -1.43 -12.18 -4.95
CA ILE A 11 -1.55 -10.83 -4.38
C ILE A 11 -2.05 -9.83 -5.43
N LYS A 12 -1.55 -9.94 -6.65
CA LYS A 12 -1.97 -9.12 -7.79
C LYS A 12 -3.45 -9.33 -8.09
N ALA A 13 -3.89 -10.58 -8.22
CA ALA A 13 -5.30 -10.91 -8.47
C ALA A 13 -6.22 -10.37 -7.37
N GLN A 14 -5.81 -10.47 -6.10
CA GLN A 14 -6.53 -9.89 -4.97
C GLN A 14 -6.61 -8.37 -5.05
N THR A 15 -5.52 -7.72 -5.44
CA THR A 15 -5.44 -6.26 -5.56
C THR A 15 -6.36 -5.76 -6.66
N VAL A 16 -6.32 -6.38 -7.85
CA VAL A 16 -7.26 -6.09 -8.95
C VAL A 16 -8.71 -6.29 -8.50
N THR A 17 -9.00 -7.39 -7.80
CA THR A 17 -10.36 -7.67 -7.29
C THR A 17 -10.83 -6.60 -6.31
N ALA A 18 -9.96 -6.17 -5.40
CA ALA A 18 -10.24 -5.11 -4.45
C ALA A 18 -10.50 -3.76 -5.15
N MET A 19 -9.64 -3.37 -6.09
CA MET A 19 -9.81 -2.14 -6.87
C MET A 19 -11.10 -2.16 -7.69
N LYS A 20 -11.45 -3.30 -8.31
CA LYS A 20 -12.73 -3.47 -9.03
C LYS A 20 -13.92 -3.30 -8.10
N LYS A 21 -13.89 -3.95 -6.93
CA LYS A 21 -14.94 -3.80 -5.89
C LYS A 21 -15.07 -2.36 -5.40
N MET A 22 -13.96 -1.62 -5.36
CA MET A 22 -13.93 -0.21 -4.95
C MET A 22 -14.24 0.78 -6.07
N GLY A 23 -14.32 0.32 -7.33
CA GLY A 23 -14.57 1.16 -8.50
C GLY A 23 -13.37 2.02 -8.92
N THR A 24 -12.14 1.64 -8.56
CA THR A 24 -10.91 2.41 -8.83
C THR A 24 -9.99 1.76 -9.86
N PHE A 25 -10.33 0.55 -10.32
CA PHE A 25 -9.50 -0.18 -11.28
C PHE A 25 -9.53 0.44 -12.67
N ALA A 26 -8.35 0.58 -13.28
CA ALA A 26 -8.14 0.96 -14.66
C ALA A 26 -6.89 0.21 -15.20
N PRO A 27 -6.85 -0.20 -16.48
CA PRO A 27 -5.72 -0.94 -17.05
C PRO A 27 -4.37 -0.23 -16.91
N GLU A 28 -4.37 1.10 -16.86
CA GLU A 28 -3.19 1.95 -16.69
C GLU A 28 -2.51 1.73 -15.33
N TYR A 29 -3.24 1.19 -14.35
CA TYR A 29 -2.67 0.83 -13.04
C TYR A 29 -1.96 -0.53 -13.04
N GLU A 30 -2.04 -1.34 -14.10
CA GLU A 30 -1.45 -2.68 -14.13
C GLU A 30 0.06 -2.70 -13.75
N PRO A 31 0.92 -1.79 -14.24
CA PRO A 31 2.34 -1.78 -13.86
C PRO A 31 2.56 -1.47 -12.36
N ILE A 32 1.78 -0.56 -11.79
CA ILE A 32 1.91 -0.19 -10.38
C ILE A 32 1.31 -1.26 -9.45
N ILE A 33 0.28 -1.98 -9.91
CA ILE A 33 -0.26 -3.16 -9.22
C ILE A 33 0.78 -4.28 -9.16
N GLU A 34 1.52 -4.52 -10.26
CA GLU A 34 2.60 -5.51 -10.32
C GLU A 34 3.69 -5.22 -9.28
N ILE A 35 4.15 -3.97 -9.21
CA ILE A 35 5.15 -3.52 -8.22
C ILE A 35 4.61 -3.70 -6.81
N TYR A 36 3.39 -3.25 -6.53
CA TYR A 36 2.76 -3.39 -5.22
C TYR A 36 2.67 -4.85 -4.77
N ALA A 37 2.30 -5.75 -5.68
CA ALA A 37 2.23 -7.17 -5.40
C ALA A 37 3.60 -7.76 -5.06
N GLY A 38 4.63 -7.40 -5.81
CA GLY A 38 6.01 -7.80 -5.55
C GLY A 38 6.55 -7.29 -4.20
N LEU A 39 6.21 -6.06 -3.81
CA LEU A 39 6.59 -5.49 -2.51
C LEU A 39 5.93 -6.25 -1.35
N ARG A 40 4.64 -6.57 -1.47
CA ARG A 40 3.92 -7.34 -0.45
C ARG A 40 4.44 -8.76 -0.30
N GLU A 41 4.74 -9.44 -1.41
CA GLU A 41 5.35 -10.77 -1.39
C GLU A 41 6.69 -10.74 -0.63
N GLN A 42 7.58 -9.82 -1.01
CA GLN A 42 8.89 -9.66 -0.35
C GLN A 42 8.72 -9.38 1.15
N TYR A 43 7.82 -8.47 1.51
CA TYR A 43 7.51 -8.17 2.91
C TYR A 43 7.04 -9.40 3.69
N TYR A 44 6.16 -10.24 3.13
CA TYR A 44 5.71 -11.46 3.80
C TYR A 44 6.82 -12.49 3.98
N ARG A 45 7.68 -12.66 2.98
CA ARG A 45 8.84 -13.57 3.06
C ARG A 45 9.84 -13.11 4.12
N LEU A 46 10.22 -11.84 4.10
CA LEU A 46 11.18 -11.29 5.08
C LEU A 46 10.62 -11.29 6.50
N ASN A 47 9.31 -11.06 6.68
CA ASN A 47 8.70 -11.19 8.00
C ASN A 47 8.66 -12.64 8.50
N ALA A 48 8.43 -13.61 7.60
CA ALA A 48 8.46 -15.02 7.98
C ALA A 48 9.87 -15.44 8.39
N GLU A 49 10.89 -14.99 7.66
CA GLU A 49 12.30 -15.19 8.03
C GLU A 49 12.65 -14.51 9.36
N TYR A 50 12.21 -13.27 9.55
CA TYR A 50 12.39 -12.55 10.82
C TYR A 50 11.72 -13.28 11.99
N ALA A 51 10.53 -13.85 11.78
CA ALA A 51 9.79 -14.58 12.82
C ALA A 51 10.36 -15.96 13.14
N ASP A 52 10.97 -16.66 12.17
CA ASP A 52 11.62 -17.97 12.38
C ASP A 52 12.93 -17.83 13.19
N GLY A 53 13.46 -16.61 13.36
CA GLY A 53 14.39 -16.26 14.43
C GLY A 53 15.79 -16.89 14.35
N LYS A 54 16.12 -17.61 13.28
CA LYS A 54 17.36 -18.39 13.20
C LYS A 54 18.64 -17.59 12.96
N SER A 55 18.58 -16.30 12.66
CA SER A 55 19.77 -15.54 12.25
C SER A 55 19.75 -14.04 12.53
N TYR A 56 18.77 -13.52 13.27
CA TYR A 56 18.51 -12.08 13.22
C TYR A 56 18.18 -11.40 14.56
N HIS A 57 19.06 -10.49 14.99
CA HIS A 57 18.81 -9.58 16.11
C HIS A 57 18.28 -8.24 15.58
N TYR A 58 17.19 -7.74 16.18
CA TYR A 58 16.58 -6.45 15.81
C TYR A 58 17.58 -5.29 15.81
N ALA A 59 18.44 -5.25 16.82
CA ALA A 59 19.57 -4.34 16.91
C ALA A 59 20.73 -5.05 17.62
N THR A 60 21.96 -4.69 17.26
CA THR A 60 23.17 -5.18 17.90
C THR A 60 23.79 -4.07 18.74
N PRO A 61 24.23 -4.35 19.98
CA PRO A 61 24.99 -3.38 20.77
C PRO A 61 26.27 -2.98 20.03
N THR A 62 26.63 -1.70 20.11
CA THR A 62 27.89 -1.16 19.60
C THR A 62 28.85 -0.91 20.75
N ALA A 63 30.15 -0.90 20.47
CA ALA A 63 31.19 -0.70 21.48
C ALA A 63 31.05 0.62 22.26
N ASP A 64 30.43 1.64 21.64
CA ASP A 64 30.21 2.97 22.23
C ASP A 64 28.89 3.06 23.04
N GLY A 65 28.25 1.92 23.35
CA GLY A 65 27.02 1.86 24.15
C GLY A 65 25.72 2.16 23.38
N GLY A 66 25.80 2.46 22.07
CA GLY A 66 24.63 2.58 21.19
C GLY A 66 24.13 1.22 20.67
N ALA A 67 22.99 1.21 20.00
CA ALA A 67 22.47 0.02 19.30
C ALA A 67 22.30 0.30 17.81
N LYS A 68 22.89 -0.55 16.96
CA LYS A 68 22.74 -0.45 15.50
C LYS A 68 21.56 -1.32 15.07
N LYS A 69 20.53 -0.70 14.49
CA LYS A 69 19.43 -1.43 13.85
C LYS A 69 20.00 -2.34 12.78
N SER A 70 19.50 -3.56 12.74
CA SER A 70 20.03 -4.53 11.81
C SER A 70 19.46 -4.27 10.39
N PRO A 71 20.20 -4.60 9.30
CA PRO A 71 19.81 -4.26 7.93
C PRO A 71 18.44 -4.78 7.45
N LEU A 72 18.05 -6.03 7.74
CA LEU A 72 16.72 -6.59 7.42
C LEU A 72 15.57 -5.79 8.09
N SER A 73 15.76 -5.30 9.31
CA SER A 73 14.76 -4.49 10.03
C SER A 73 14.54 -3.18 9.29
N MET A 74 15.63 -2.56 8.83
CA MET A 74 15.58 -1.35 8.01
C MET A 74 14.88 -1.63 6.68
N THR A 75 15.19 -2.75 6.02
CA THR A 75 14.52 -3.18 4.78
C THR A 75 13.03 -3.39 4.97
N ILE A 76 12.61 -4.11 6.04
CA ILE A 76 11.21 -4.33 6.36
C ILE A 76 10.50 -2.99 6.66
N GLU A 77 11.13 -2.08 7.39
CA GLU A 77 10.59 -0.73 7.64
C GLU A 77 10.40 0.07 6.35
N SER A 78 11.36 0.03 5.42
CA SER A 78 11.25 0.68 4.11
C SER A 78 10.13 0.06 3.28
N LEU A 79 10.05 -1.27 3.21
CA LEU A 79 8.96 -1.97 2.51
C LEU A 79 7.58 -1.60 3.07
N ARG A 80 7.42 -1.42 4.39
CA ARG A 80 6.15 -0.97 4.98
C ARG A 80 5.75 0.41 4.47
N LYS A 81 6.71 1.35 4.36
CA LYS A 81 6.47 2.70 3.85
C LYS A 81 6.09 2.68 2.37
N ASP A 82 6.81 1.89 1.56
CA ASP A 82 6.51 1.76 0.13
C ASP A 82 5.15 1.08 -0.09
N ILE A 83 4.83 0.01 0.63
CA ILE A 83 3.51 -0.63 0.56
C ILE A 83 2.39 0.36 0.88
N LEU A 84 2.56 1.18 1.92
CA LEU A 84 1.58 2.21 2.26
C LEU A 84 1.42 3.24 1.12
N LEU A 85 2.54 3.75 0.60
CA LEU A 85 2.55 4.72 -0.50
C LEU A 85 1.85 4.20 -1.76
N TYR A 86 2.13 2.96 -2.14
CA TYR A 86 1.52 2.35 -3.32
C TYR A 86 0.04 1.98 -3.06
N SER A 87 -0.31 1.59 -1.83
CA SER A 87 -1.71 1.41 -1.43
C SER A 87 -2.51 2.69 -1.55
N ASP A 88 -1.93 3.85 -1.20
CA ASP A 88 -2.56 5.16 -1.36
C ASP A 88 -2.79 5.47 -2.85
N ARG A 89 -1.78 5.27 -3.70
CA ARG A 89 -1.87 5.50 -5.15
C ARG A 89 -2.90 4.61 -5.84
N LEU A 90 -3.07 3.38 -5.37
CA LEU A 90 -4.10 2.45 -5.85
C LEU A 90 -5.47 2.69 -5.21
N MET A 91 -5.59 3.67 -4.32
CA MET A 91 -6.82 4.05 -3.60
C MET A 91 -7.46 2.89 -2.81
N LEU A 92 -6.62 2.00 -2.29
CA LEU A 92 -7.06 0.81 -1.54
C LEU A 92 -7.47 1.12 -0.11
N ASN A 93 -7.35 2.37 0.35
CA ASN A 93 -7.75 2.80 1.69
C ASN A 93 -8.72 4.00 1.67
N PRO A 94 -9.50 4.19 2.75
CA PRO A 94 -10.51 5.26 2.82
C PRO A 94 -9.93 6.67 2.71
N LYS A 95 -8.71 6.89 3.20
CA LYS A 95 -8.05 8.21 3.19
C LYS A 95 -7.78 8.67 1.75
N ALA A 96 -7.13 7.82 0.95
CA ALA A 96 -6.83 8.11 -0.44
C ALA A 96 -8.10 8.40 -1.27
N ARG A 97 -9.20 7.69 -0.99
CA ARG A 97 -10.50 7.94 -1.64
C ARG A 97 -11.10 9.28 -1.25
N ALA A 98 -11.01 9.66 0.03
CA ALA A 98 -11.47 10.96 0.49
C ALA A 98 -10.70 12.10 -0.17
N ASP A 99 -9.38 11.95 -0.33
CA ASP A 99 -8.53 12.93 -1.00
C ASP A 99 -8.83 13.04 -2.52
N ALA A 100 -9.08 11.92 -3.21
CA ALA A 100 -9.51 11.93 -4.61
C ALA A 100 -10.89 12.60 -4.83
N GLY A 101 -11.80 12.48 -3.85
CA GLY A 101 -13.15 13.06 -3.90
C GLY A 101 -13.22 14.58 -3.69
N LYS A 102 -12.15 15.21 -3.17
CA LYS A 102 -12.09 16.66 -2.91
C LYS A 102 -12.05 17.52 -4.18
N GLY A 103 -11.89 16.89 -5.35
CA GLY A 103 -11.89 17.55 -6.66
C GLY A 103 -13.26 17.70 -7.32
N LYS A 104 -14.38 17.25 -6.72
CA LYS A 104 -15.70 17.51 -7.32
C LYS A 104 -15.93 19.03 -7.38
N PRO A 105 -16.18 19.61 -8.57
CA PRO A 105 -16.42 21.05 -8.66
C PRO A 105 -17.63 21.37 -7.78
N LYS A 106 -17.43 22.23 -6.76
CA LYS A 106 -18.57 22.90 -6.14
C LYS A 106 -19.34 23.54 -7.28
N LYS A 107 -20.63 23.21 -7.43
CA LYS A 107 -21.51 23.97 -8.33
C LYS A 107 -21.30 25.44 -7.98
N SER A 108 -20.86 26.22 -8.96
CA SER A 108 -20.73 27.66 -8.77
C SER A 108 -22.09 28.20 -8.33
N ARG A 109 -22.13 29.12 -7.36
CA ARG A 109 -23.37 29.77 -6.92
C ARG A 109 -24.12 30.41 -8.11
N LEU A 110 -23.40 30.81 -9.15
CA LEU A 110 -23.96 31.27 -10.42
C LEU A 110 -24.69 30.15 -11.17
N ALA A 111 -24.12 28.95 -11.25
CA ALA A 111 -24.76 27.81 -11.91
C ALA A 111 -26.01 27.28 -11.18
N GLU A 112 -26.12 27.60 -9.88
CA GLU A 112 -27.32 27.33 -9.08
C GLU A 112 -28.39 28.40 -9.31
N ALA A 113 -28.02 29.68 -9.30
CA ALA A 113 -28.93 30.79 -9.60
C ALA A 113 -29.50 30.76 -11.04
N LEU A 114 -28.75 30.25 -12.02
CA LEU A 114 -29.21 30.11 -13.41
C LEU A 114 -30.22 28.97 -13.62
N LYS A 115 -30.40 28.06 -12.66
CA LYS A 115 -31.45 27.03 -12.73
C LYS A 115 -32.82 27.52 -12.26
N ASP A 116 -32.83 28.56 -11.43
CA ASP A 116 -34.03 29.16 -10.84
C ASP A 116 -34.33 30.56 -11.41
N GLY A 117 -33.62 30.97 -12.47
CA GLY A 117 -33.92 32.19 -13.23
C GLY A 117 -35.12 31.99 -14.17
N PRO A 118 -35.89 33.05 -14.45
CA PRO A 118 -37.26 33.00 -15.00
C PRO A 118 -37.39 32.30 -16.35
#